data_AF-A0A8H8P427-F1
#
_entry.id   AF-A0A8H8P427-F1
#
_cell.length_a   1.000
_cell.length_b   1.000
_cell.length_c   1.000
_cell.angle_alpha   90.00
_cell.angle_beta   90.00
_cell.angle_gamma   90.00
#
_symmetry.space_group_name_H-M   'P 1'
#
loop_
_entity.id
_entity.type
_entity.pdbx_description
1 polymer ?
#
loop_
_entity_poly.entity_id
_entity_poly.type
_entity_poly.pdbx_seq_one_letter_code
_entity_poly.pdbx_strand_id
1 'polypeptide(L)'
;MLVKRTSFEWIILRPGGLSDNPGTGKADIGRTHLTSTISREDVATALLHLATVPSKAAGLGIDMAGGDKPIGPALDAFVEKGVTDWLGQA
;
A
#
# COMPACT_ATOMS: atom_id res chain seq x y z
N MET A 1 -16.75 -6.40 8.15
CA MET A 1 -15.68 -5.93 7.27
C MET A 1 -14.59 -5.31 8.13
N LEU A 2 -13.30 -5.57 7.85
CA LEU A 2 -12.17 -5.03 8.65
C LEU A 2 -12.23 -3.51 8.77
N VAL A 3 -12.67 -2.84 7.69
CA VAL A 3 -12.82 -1.39 7.58
C VAL A 3 -13.79 -0.75 8.60
N LYS A 4 -14.78 -1.50 9.12
CA LYS A 4 -15.76 -0.98 10.10
C LYS A 4 -15.26 -1.12 11.56
N ARG A 5 -14.06 -1.66 11.79
CA ARG A 5 -13.51 -1.88 13.15
C ARG A 5 -12.67 -0.68 13.59
N THR A 6 -12.96 -0.17 14.78
CA THR A 6 -12.26 0.96 15.42
C THR A 6 -11.49 0.55 16.68
N SER A 7 -11.60 -0.72 17.09
CA SER A 7 -11.00 -1.24 18.33
C SER A 7 -9.49 -1.47 18.25
N PHE A 8 -8.89 -1.38 17.05
CA PHE A 8 -7.45 -1.45 16.83
C PHE A 8 -7.10 -0.75 15.51
N GLU A 9 -5.87 -0.25 15.42
CA GLU A 9 -5.33 0.34 14.20
C GLU A 9 -5.05 -0.77 13.18
N TRP A 10 -5.49 -0.57 11.94
CA TRP A 10 -5.30 -1.52 10.85
C TRP A 10 -4.83 -0.81 9.60
N ILE A 11 -4.11 -1.53 8.73
CA ILE A 11 -3.65 -1.07 7.43
C ILE A 11 -3.93 -2.19 6.44
N ILE A 12 -4.52 -1.88 5.28
CA ILE A 12 -4.76 -2.87 4.23
C ILE A 12 -3.86 -2.51 3.04
N LEU A 13 -2.89 -3.37 2.74
CA LEU A 13 -2.09 -3.29 1.53
C LEU A 13 -2.65 -4.26 0.49
N ARG A 14 -3.04 -3.75 -0.68
CA ARG A 14 -3.60 -4.56 -1.80
C ARG A 14 -2.64 -4.52 -2.98
N PRO A 15 -1.74 -5.50 -3.11
CA PRO A 15 -0.85 -5.59 -4.25
C PRO A 15 -1.59 -6.06 -5.51
N GLY A 16 -1.07 -5.68 -6.68
CA GLY A 16 -1.37 -6.30 -7.97
C GLY A 16 -0.85 -7.75 -8.04
N GLY A 17 -0.70 -8.29 -9.27
CA GLY A 17 -0.21 -9.65 -9.46
C GLY A 17 1.17 -9.87 -8.83
N LEU A 18 1.36 -10.93 -8.05
CA LEU A 18 2.65 -11.19 -7.38
C LEU A 18 3.62 -11.92 -8.30
N SER A 19 4.89 -11.54 -8.24
CA SER A 19 6.00 -12.22 -8.92
C SER A 19 7.15 -12.52 -7.96
N ASP A 20 7.92 -13.56 -8.26
CA ASP A 20 9.13 -13.96 -7.52
C ASP A 20 10.41 -13.37 -8.13
N ASN A 21 10.27 -12.38 -9.02
CA ASN A 21 11.41 -11.64 -9.56
C ASN A 21 12.07 -10.80 -8.46
N PRO A 22 13.36 -10.48 -8.56
CA PRO A 22 14.02 -9.55 -7.64
C PRO A 22 13.28 -8.22 -7.53
N GLY A 23 13.30 -7.64 -6.33
CA GLY A 23 12.70 -6.34 -6.04
C GLY A 23 13.34 -5.22 -6.85
N THR A 24 12.52 -4.30 -7.31
CA THR A 24 12.96 -3.14 -8.10
C THR A 24 13.13 -1.88 -7.23
N GLY A 25 12.61 -1.91 -6.01
CA GLY A 25 12.51 -0.76 -5.11
C GLY A 25 11.48 0.28 -5.58
N LYS A 26 10.68 -0.05 -6.59
CA LYS A 26 9.74 0.86 -7.24
C LYS A 26 8.34 0.28 -7.34
N ALA A 27 7.34 1.11 -7.12
CA ALA A 27 5.94 0.77 -7.28
C ALA A 27 5.09 2.02 -7.44
N ASP A 28 4.00 1.90 -8.17
CA ASP A 28 2.94 2.89 -8.13
C ASP A 28 1.99 2.60 -6.97
N ILE A 29 1.70 3.65 -6.19
CA ILE A 29 0.94 3.59 -4.94
C ILE A 29 -0.22 4.59 -5.01
N GLY A 30 -1.40 4.17 -4.55
CA GLY A 30 -2.65 4.92 -4.63
C GLY A 30 -3.62 4.30 -5.65
N ARG A 31 -4.59 5.08 -6.19
CA ARG A 31 -5.45 4.68 -7.34
C ARG A 31 -4.65 4.32 -8.59
N THR A 32 -4.00 3.17 -8.56
CA THR A 32 -3.22 2.60 -9.65
C THR A 32 -4.00 1.43 -10.25
N HIS A 33 -3.82 1.20 -11.53
CA HIS A 33 -4.39 0.01 -12.16
C HIS A 33 -3.62 -1.20 -11.61
N LEU A 34 -4.30 -2.05 -10.82
CA LEU A 34 -3.75 -3.30 -10.26
C LEU A 34 -3.38 -4.36 -11.34
N THR A 35 -3.28 -3.95 -12.61
CA THR A 35 -2.94 -4.78 -13.76
C THR A 35 -1.46 -5.12 -13.82
N SER A 36 -0.59 -4.29 -13.22
CA SER A 36 0.86 -4.51 -13.22
C SER A 36 1.29 -5.44 -12.10
N THR A 37 2.17 -6.39 -12.43
CA THR A 37 2.74 -7.29 -11.44
C THR A 37 3.78 -6.58 -10.57
N ILE A 38 3.90 -7.01 -9.31
CA ILE A 38 4.86 -6.50 -8.34
C ILE A 38 5.66 -7.65 -7.72
N SER A 39 6.94 -7.41 -7.41
CA SER A 39 7.78 -8.39 -6.70
C SER A 39 7.32 -8.56 -5.25
N ARG A 40 7.40 -9.79 -4.73
CA ARG A 40 7.21 -10.04 -3.29
C ARG A 40 8.21 -9.28 -2.41
N GLU A 41 9.42 -9.05 -2.91
CA GLU A 41 10.44 -8.28 -2.18
C GLU A 41 10.03 -6.80 -2.05
N ASP A 42 9.44 -6.23 -3.10
CA ASP A 42 8.93 -4.86 -3.08
C ASP A 42 7.73 -4.73 -2.13
N VAL A 43 6.83 -5.73 -2.12
CA VAL A 43 5.72 -5.79 -1.15
C VAL A 43 6.24 -5.89 0.28
N ALA A 44 7.25 -6.73 0.53
CA ALA A 44 7.87 -6.84 1.86
C ALA A 44 8.51 -5.53 2.31
N THR A 45 9.16 -4.81 1.39
CA THR A 45 9.75 -3.49 1.64
C THR A 45 8.67 -2.47 2.03
N ALA A 46 7.54 -2.46 1.33
CA ALA A 46 6.41 -1.59 1.67
C ALA A 46 5.80 -1.93 3.04
N LEU A 47 5.63 -3.22 3.36
CA LEU A 47 5.13 -3.66 4.66
C LEU A 47 6.07 -3.25 5.80
N LEU A 48 7.38 -3.39 5.62
CA LEU A 48 8.38 -2.94 6.58
C LEU A 48 8.29 -1.43 6.79
N HIS A 49 8.18 -0.66 5.71
CA HIS A 49 8.02 0.80 5.79
C HIS A 49 6.77 1.18 6.60
N LEU A 50 5.61 0.61 6.25
CA LEU A 50 4.35 0.86 6.96
C LEU A 50 4.40 0.46 8.45
N ALA A 51 5.11 -0.61 8.79
CA ALA A 51 5.28 -1.06 10.17
C ALA A 51 6.10 -0.07 11.02
N THR A 52 6.93 0.79 10.40
CA THR A 52 7.69 1.84 11.11
C THR A 52 6.91 3.14 11.34
N VAL A 53 5.78 3.33 10.64
CA VAL A 53 4.92 4.52 10.77
C VAL A 53 3.42 4.18 11.01
N PRO A 54 3.09 3.27 11.96
CA PRO A 54 1.76 2.66 12.05
C PRO A 54 0.63 3.67 12.35
N SER A 55 0.87 4.68 13.18
CA SER A 55 -0.14 5.66 13.58
C SER A 55 -0.57 6.61 12.46
N LYS A 56 0.29 6.83 11.46
CA LYS A 56 -0.03 7.70 10.31
C LYS A 56 -0.83 6.95 9.23
N ALA A 57 -0.60 5.65 9.09
CA ALA A 57 -1.22 4.82 8.06
C ALA A 57 -2.48 4.07 8.53
N ALA A 58 -2.85 4.21 9.82
CA ALA A 58 -4.01 3.55 10.40
C ALA A 58 -5.32 3.93 9.69
N GLY A 59 -6.14 2.93 9.40
CA GLY A 59 -7.41 3.08 8.70
C GLY A 59 -7.29 3.21 7.18
N LEU A 60 -6.08 3.11 6.61
CA LEU A 60 -5.88 3.26 5.17
C LEU A 60 -5.93 1.92 4.43
N GLY A 61 -6.65 1.93 3.30
CA GLY A 61 -6.50 0.95 2.23
C GLY A 61 -5.59 1.52 1.16
N ILE A 62 -4.50 0.81 0.88
CA ILE A 62 -3.40 1.24 -0.01
C ILE A 62 -3.31 0.23 -1.15
N ASP A 63 -3.50 0.71 -2.37
CA ASP A 63 -3.27 -0.08 -3.58
C ASP A 63 -1.81 0.07 -4.05
N MET A 64 -1.22 -1.04 -4.46
CA MET A 64 0.19 -1.10 -4.87
C MET A 64 0.33 -1.95 -6.13
N ALA A 65 0.99 -1.42 -7.16
CA ALA A 65 1.25 -2.14 -8.40
C ALA A 65 2.66 -1.86 -8.92
N GLY A 66 3.17 -2.71 -9.81
CA GLY A 66 4.46 -2.46 -10.47
C GLY A 66 4.45 -1.12 -11.21
N GLY A 67 5.49 -0.31 -10.99
CA GLY A 67 5.60 1.05 -11.52
C GLY A 67 6.98 1.64 -11.28
N ASP A 68 7.14 2.94 -11.53
CA ASP A 68 8.46 3.59 -11.61
C ASP A 68 8.83 4.45 -10.39
N LYS A 69 7.91 4.64 -9.44
CA LYS A 69 8.13 5.52 -8.29
C LYS A 69 8.82 4.79 -7.14
N PRO A 70 9.78 5.41 -6.44
CA PRO A 70 10.40 4.82 -5.24
C PRO A 70 9.35 4.54 -4.14
N ILE A 71 9.37 3.33 -3.58
CA ILE A 71 8.33 2.83 -2.66
C ILE A 71 8.16 3.72 -1.42
N GLY A 72 9.25 4.03 -0.70
CA GLY A 72 9.20 4.81 0.55
C GLY A 72 8.57 6.19 0.36
N PRO A 73 9.13 7.07 -0.50
CA PRO A 73 8.57 8.38 -0.79
C PRO A 73 7.12 8.34 -1.31
N ALA A 74 6.78 7.33 -2.12
CA ALA A 74 5.42 7.16 -2.62
C ALA A 74 4.43 6.77 -1.50
N LEU A 75 4.84 5.92 -0.56
CA LEU A 75 4.05 5.58 0.62
C LEU A 75 3.87 6.79 1.54
N ASP A 76 4.94 7.53 1.81
CA ASP A 76 4.88 8.71 2.68
C ASP A 76 3.92 9.76 2.12
N ALA A 77 4.00 10.03 0.81
CA ALA A 77 3.09 10.95 0.14
C ALA A 77 1.62 10.47 0.15
N PHE A 78 1.39 9.15 0.09
CA PHE A 78 0.04 8.59 0.19
C PHE A 78 -0.52 8.70 1.61
N VAL A 79 0.30 8.33 2.59
CA VAL A 79 -0.06 8.39 4.02
C VAL A 79 -0.34 9.84 4.44
N GLU A 80 0.45 10.80 3.97
CA GLU A 80 0.23 12.23 4.21
C GLU A 80 -1.07 12.75 3.57
N LYS A 81 -1.46 12.21 2.42
CA LYS A 81 -2.77 12.52 1.81
C LYS A 81 -3.94 12.07 2.66
N GLY A 82 -3.80 11.00 3.46
CA GLY A 82 -4.84 10.53 4.40
C GLY A 82 -6.17 10.10 3.75
N VAL A 83 -6.22 9.94 2.42
CA VAL A 83 -7.42 9.51 1.70
C VAL A 83 -7.34 8.02 1.49
N THR A 84 -8.28 7.26 2.06
CA THR A 84 -8.39 5.83 1.79
C THR A 84 -8.79 5.61 0.32
N ASP A 85 -8.13 4.73 -0.41
CA ASP A 85 -8.55 4.37 -1.77
C ASP A 85 -9.87 3.56 -1.79
N TRP A 86 -10.40 3.21 -0.62
CA TRP A 86 -11.66 2.51 -0.45
C TRP A 86 -12.86 3.47 -0.52
N LEU A 87 -13.55 3.50 -1.67
CA LEU A 87 -14.88 4.12 -1.81
C LEU A 87 -15.93 3.17 -1.23
N GLY A 88 -16.24 3.30 0.05
CA GLY A 88 -17.29 2.52 0.69
C GLY A 88 -18.65 2.72 0.02
N GLN A 89 -19.28 1.64 -0.44
CA GLN A 89 -20.74 1.57 -0.39
C GLN A 89 -21.13 1.25 1.06
N ALA A 90 -22.12 2.00 1.55
CA ALA A 90 -22.66 1.99 2.91
C ALA A 90 -23.03 0.57 3.42
#